data_AF-W6KN03-F1
#
_entry.id   AF-W6KN03-F1
#
_cell.length_a   1.000
_cell.length_b   1.000
_cell.length_c   1.000
_cell.angle_alpha   90.00
_cell.angle_beta   90.00
_cell.angle_gamma   90.00
#
_symmetry.space_group_name_H-M   'P 1'
#
loop_
_entity.id
_entity.type
_entity.pdbx_description
1 polymer ?
#
loop_
_entity_poly.entity_id
_entity_poly.type
_entity_poly.pdbx_seq_one_letter_code
_entity_poly.pdbx_strand_id
1 'polypeptide(L)'
;MLEALKEAKYALDEQEVPVGAVIVSLPAHQQYLQHVVRERGNSATCKEKQVVNFPRVIDTPEDGESVSDLAMPMLNGGCGLARGRNATNRLHHALAHAEFMCVEDLLRSLRHRDGSVEKDSINETEFSFGNSENGVTDLSNYVLYVTVEPCIMCAAFLRYNLLAKVFFGCRNVRFGGNGSVLSLQEHNSDSADCKGKANGVNDGEDCGDRNMTQRMNSTFQTMGYSSEGGYRAQEAIELLQKFYLRENPNAPGIKRKRKSSALSL
;
A
#
# COMPACT_ATOMS: atom_id res chain seq x y z
N MET A 1 -1.70 5.00 -9.94
CA MET A 1 -0.69 5.93 -9.38
C MET A 1 -1.09 7.40 -9.43
N LEU A 2 -1.54 7.95 -10.56
CA LEU A 2 -1.99 9.36 -10.63
C LEU A 2 -3.02 9.74 -9.57
N GLU A 3 -4.02 8.88 -9.35
CA GLU A 3 -5.02 9.08 -8.30
C GLU A 3 -4.41 9.06 -6.88
N ALA A 4 -3.43 8.20 -6.63
CA ALA A 4 -2.70 8.20 -5.35
C ALA A 4 -1.90 9.49 -5.16
N LEU A 5 -1.35 10.06 -6.24
CA LEU A 5 -0.71 11.38 -6.19
C LEU A 5 -1.71 12.52 -5.96
N LYS A 6 -2.95 12.42 -6.45
CA LYS A 6 -4.02 13.37 -6.10
C LYS A 6 -4.31 13.33 -4.60
N GLU A 7 -4.47 12.13 -4.03
CA GLU A 7 -4.65 11.95 -2.57
C GLU A 7 -3.46 12.48 -1.76
N ALA A 8 -2.23 12.26 -2.22
CA ALA A 8 -1.03 12.81 -1.59
C ALA A 8 -0.97 14.34 -1.63
N LYS A 9 -1.46 14.97 -2.71
CA LYS A 9 -1.59 16.43 -2.81
C LYS A 9 -2.61 16.97 -1.81
N TYR A 10 -3.76 16.32 -1.68
CA TYR A 10 -4.74 16.71 -0.66
C TYR A 10 -4.17 16.58 0.76
N ALA A 11 -3.43 15.51 1.07
CA ALA A 11 -2.72 15.39 2.34
C ALA A 11 -1.72 16.55 2.56
N LEU A 12 -0.95 16.92 1.54
CA LEU A 12 -0.02 18.05 1.62
C LEU A 12 -0.74 19.37 1.94
N ASP A 13 -1.91 19.60 1.34
CA ASP A 13 -2.73 20.79 1.54
C ASP A 13 -3.37 20.82 2.94
N GLU A 14 -3.71 19.64 3.48
CA GLU A 14 -4.18 19.43 4.85
C GLU A 14 -3.04 19.43 5.90
N GLN A 15 -1.80 19.75 5.51
CA GLN A 15 -0.62 19.75 6.38
C GLN A 15 -0.29 18.36 6.98
N GLU A 16 -0.63 17.31 6.25
CA GLU A 16 -0.27 15.91 6.54
C GLU A 16 0.96 15.49 5.73
N VAL A 17 1.61 14.40 6.17
CA VAL A 17 2.68 13.78 5.36
C VAL A 17 2.07 13.36 4.02
N PRO A 18 2.64 13.75 2.86
CA PRO A 18 1.99 13.60 1.55
C PRO A 18 2.11 12.18 1.00
N VAL A 19 1.46 11.24 1.68
CA VAL A 19 1.29 9.86 1.25
C VAL A 19 -0.17 9.66 0.89
N GLY A 20 -0.39 9.19 -0.33
CA GLY A 20 -1.71 8.86 -0.86
C GLY A 20 -1.72 7.43 -1.38
N ALA A 21 -2.87 6.79 -1.29
CA ALA A 21 -3.08 5.40 -1.63
C ALA A 21 -4.44 5.21 -2.34
N VAL A 22 -4.47 4.26 -3.27
CA VAL A 22 -5.68 3.85 -3.99
C VAL A 22 -5.65 2.35 -4.14
N ILE A 23 -6.73 1.69 -3.74
CA ILE A 23 -6.91 0.25 -3.89
C ILE A 23 -7.95 -0.02 -4.96
N VAL A 24 -7.69 -1.01 -5.81
CA VAL A 24 -8.57 -1.43 -6.90
C VAL A 24 -8.67 -2.94 -6.91
N SER A 25 -9.76 -3.48 -7.46
CA SER A 25 -9.86 -4.92 -7.67
C SER A 25 -8.84 -5.39 -8.72
N LEU A 26 -8.25 -6.56 -8.49
CA LEU A 26 -7.29 -7.20 -9.39
C LEU A 26 -7.87 -7.41 -10.80
N PRO A 27 -9.13 -7.85 -10.98
CA PRO A 27 -9.73 -7.94 -12.31
C PRO A 27 -9.77 -6.59 -13.04
N ALA A 28 -10.12 -5.50 -12.36
CA ALA A 28 -10.15 -4.18 -12.98
C ALA A 28 -8.75 -3.67 -13.35
N HIS A 29 -7.76 -3.95 -12.51
CA HIS A 29 -6.36 -3.69 -12.84
C HIS A 29 -5.92 -4.44 -14.11
N GLN A 30 -6.25 -5.73 -14.22
CA GLN A 30 -5.90 -6.55 -15.37
C GLN A 30 -6.60 -6.08 -16.65
N GLN A 31 -7.89 -5.72 -16.57
CA GLN A 31 -8.64 -5.16 -17.69
C GLN A 31 -8.01 -3.87 -18.21
N TYR A 32 -7.61 -2.96 -17.31
CA TYR A 32 -6.91 -1.74 -17.68
C TYR A 32 -5.58 -2.04 -18.39
N LEU A 33 -4.78 -2.97 -17.87
CA LEU A 33 -3.51 -3.34 -18.51
C LEU A 33 -3.72 -3.92 -19.92
N GLN A 34 -4.75 -4.74 -20.12
CA GLN A 34 -5.07 -5.29 -21.44
C GLN A 34 -5.47 -4.19 -22.43
N HIS A 35 -6.21 -3.18 -21.99
CA HIS A 35 -6.58 -2.02 -22.80
C HIS A 35 -5.33 -1.23 -23.25
N VAL A 36 -4.45 -0.88 -22.30
CA VAL A 36 -3.22 -0.13 -22.58
C VAL A 36 -2.30 -0.89 -23.54
N VAL A 37 -2.19 -2.21 -23.38
CA VAL A 37 -1.41 -3.06 -24.30
C VAL A 37 -2.02 -3.09 -25.69
N ARG A 38 -3.35 -3.15 -25.81
CA ARG A 38 -4.06 -3.14 -27.10
C ARG A 38 -3.89 -1.80 -27.84
N GLU A 39 -3.99 -0.68 -27.13
CA GLU A 39 -3.76 0.64 -27.72
C GLU A 39 -2.32 0.81 -28.22
N ARG A 40 -1.34 0.33 -27.45
CA ARG A 40 0.08 0.36 -27.85
C ARG A 40 0.37 -0.61 -29.01
N GLY A 41 -0.26 -1.78 -29.03
CA GLY A 41 -0.13 -2.77 -30.10
C GLY A 41 -0.72 -2.29 -31.44
N ASN A 42 -1.77 -1.47 -31.40
CA ASN A 42 -2.33 -0.84 -32.61
C ASN A 42 -1.49 0.34 -33.13
N SER A 43 -0.55 0.85 -32.34
CA SER A 43 0.36 1.94 -32.73
C SER A 43 1.74 1.45 -33.21
N ALA A 44 2.02 0.14 -33.17
CA ALA A 44 3.35 -0.38 -33.51
C ALA A 44 3.28 -1.52 -34.54
N THR A 45 3.42 -1.17 -35.82
CA THR A 45 4.02 -2.08 -36.79
C THR A 45 5.50 -2.25 -36.47
N CYS A 46 5.87 -3.21 -35.61
CA CYS A 46 7.24 -3.73 -35.57
C CYS A 46 7.28 -5.13 -34.94
N LYS A 47 7.91 -6.06 -35.66
CA LYS A 47 8.10 -7.45 -35.29
C LYS A 47 9.17 -7.56 -34.21
N GLU A 48 8.87 -8.18 -33.08
CA GLU A 48 9.77 -9.15 -32.44
C GLU A 48 9.06 -9.96 -31.34
N LYS A 49 9.36 -11.26 -31.33
CA LYS A 49 8.76 -12.28 -30.46
C LYS A 49 9.51 -12.37 -29.13
N GLN A 50 8.74 -12.65 -28.07
CA GLN A 50 9.09 -13.39 -26.84
C GLN A 50 10.28 -12.91 -25.99
N VAL A 51 9.95 -12.28 -24.85
CA VAL A 51 10.10 -12.74 -23.45
C VAL A 51 9.51 -11.57 -22.64
N VAL A 52 8.37 -11.75 -21.97
CA VAL A 52 7.69 -10.66 -21.22
C VAL A 52 8.43 -10.35 -19.92
N ASN A 53 9.61 -9.73 -20.04
CA ASN A 53 10.12 -8.81 -19.04
C ASN A 53 9.34 -7.51 -19.18
N PHE A 54 8.61 -7.14 -18.13
CA PHE A 54 7.87 -5.87 -18.07
C PHE A 54 8.85 -4.70 -18.23
N PRO A 55 8.64 -3.78 -19.18
CA PRO A 55 9.52 -2.63 -19.32
C PRO A 55 9.27 -1.66 -18.17
N ARG A 56 10.34 -1.36 -17.44
CA ARG A 56 10.45 -0.25 -16.48
C ARG A 56 10.17 1.03 -17.27
N VAL A 57 9.04 1.70 -16.98
CA VAL A 57 8.70 2.99 -17.59
C VAL A 57 9.66 4.04 -17.01
N ILE A 58 10.72 4.33 -17.75
CA ILE A 58 11.60 5.47 -17.53
C ILE A 58 11.03 6.58 -18.42
N ASP A 59 10.17 7.42 -17.87
CA ASP A 59 9.62 8.55 -18.62
C ASP A 59 10.62 9.71 -18.59
N THR A 60 11.17 10.04 -19.76
CA THR A 60 11.72 11.38 -20.06
C THR A 60 10.56 12.36 -20.27
N PRO A 61 10.76 13.67 -19.99
CA PRO A 61 9.69 14.65 -20.06
C PRO A 61 9.59 15.20 -21.49
N GLU A 62 8.57 14.80 -22.25
CA GLU A 62 8.15 15.53 -23.45
C GLU A 62 6.61 15.64 -23.48
N ASP A 63 6.17 16.86 -23.19
CA ASP A 63 5.06 17.59 -23.80
C ASP A 63 3.76 16.86 -24.16
N GLY A 64 2.73 17.17 -23.35
CA GLY A 64 1.43 17.63 -23.87
C GLY A 64 0.56 16.65 -24.64
N GLU A 65 -0.15 15.77 -23.93
CA GLU A 65 -1.59 15.49 -24.17
C GLU A 65 -2.18 14.75 -22.96
N SER A 66 -3.28 15.27 -22.42
CA SER A 66 -3.89 14.82 -21.17
C SER A 66 -4.65 13.50 -21.35
N VAL A 67 -3.94 12.37 -21.20
CA VAL A 67 -4.53 11.01 -21.15
C VAL A 67 -5.28 10.73 -19.83
N SER A 68 -5.57 11.77 -19.02
CA SER A 68 -6.13 11.61 -17.66
C SER A 68 -7.63 11.35 -17.61
N ASP A 69 -8.38 11.72 -18.66
CA ASP A 69 -9.83 11.88 -18.52
C ASP A 69 -10.65 10.71 -19.12
N LEU A 70 -10.02 9.82 -19.90
CA LEU A 70 -10.69 8.68 -20.54
C LEU A 70 -10.64 7.36 -19.73
N ALA A 71 -9.77 7.24 -18.72
CA ALA A 71 -9.57 5.98 -17.99
C ALA A 71 -10.53 5.78 -16.79
N MET A 72 -11.14 6.85 -16.28
CA MET A 72 -11.96 6.82 -15.07
C MET A 72 -13.43 6.37 -15.25
N PRO A 73 -14.12 6.63 -16.39
CA PRO A 73 -15.52 6.22 -16.55
C PRO A 73 -15.73 4.69 -16.53
N MET A 74 -14.69 3.89 -16.81
CA MET A 74 -14.77 2.42 -16.81
C MET A 74 -14.68 1.78 -15.41
N LEU A 75 -14.34 2.55 -14.37
CA LEU A 75 -14.23 2.05 -12.98
C LEU A 75 -15.45 2.38 -12.11
N ASN A 76 -16.39 3.18 -12.62
CA ASN A 76 -17.55 3.67 -11.87
C ASN A 76 -18.73 2.69 -11.77
N GLY A 77 -18.60 1.47 -12.30
CA GLY A 77 -19.62 0.42 -12.21
C GLY A 77 -19.11 -0.81 -11.47
N GLY A 78 -19.15 -0.79 -10.13
CA GLY A 78 -18.96 -2.00 -9.32
C GLY A 78 -17.53 -2.42 -8.98
N CYS A 79 -16.50 -1.75 -9.51
CA CYS A 79 -15.11 -2.01 -9.09
C CYS A 79 -14.91 -1.54 -7.64
N GLY A 80 -14.34 -2.38 -6.78
CA GLY A 80 -13.96 -2.02 -5.41
C GLY A 80 -12.79 -1.04 -5.40
N LEU A 81 -13.09 0.22 -5.77
CA LEU A 81 -12.16 1.33 -5.76
C LEU A 81 -12.33 2.09 -4.44
N ALA A 82 -11.27 2.18 -3.66
CA ALA A 82 -11.23 3.01 -2.46
C ALA A 82 -9.97 3.87 -2.44
N ARG A 83 -10.01 4.96 -1.67
CA ARG A 83 -8.94 5.96 -1.61
C ARG A 83 -8.55 6.20 -0.16
N GLY A 84 -7.27 6.47 0.07
CA GLY A 84 -6.75 6.82 1.38
C GLY A 84 -5.61 7.81 1.27
N ARG A 85 -5.44 8.61 2.32
CA ARG A 85 -4.32 9.54 2.47
C ARG A 85 -3.89 9.56 3.93
N ASN A 86 -2.64 9.95 4.20
CA ASN A 86 -2.19 10.08 5.58
C ASN A 86 -3.09 11.08 6.35
N ALA A 87 -3.48 10.71 7.56
CA ALA A 87 -4.39 11.49 8.40
C ALA A 87 -3.97 11.44 9.89
N THR A 88 -2.68 11.28 10.18
CA THR A 88 -2.17 11.12 11.55
C THR A 88 -2.37 12.35 12.42
N ASN A 89 -2.24 13.56 11.87
CA ASN A 89 -2.54 14.78 12.59
C ASN A 89 -4.05 14.96 12.76
N ARG A 90 -4.84 14.70 11.71
CA ARG A 90 -6.30 14.90 11.68
C ARG A 90 -7.05 13.94 12.61
N LEU A 91 -6.64 12.67 12.65
CA LEU A 91 -7.28 11.63 13.46
C LEU A 91 -6.60 11.42 14.82
N HIS A 92 -5.49 12.12 15.08
CA HIS A 92 -4.76 12.08 16.35
C HIS A 92 -4.28 10.68 16.78
N HIS A 93 -4.01 9.78 15.84
CA HIS A 93 -3.36 8.51 16.12
C HIS A 93 -2.29 8.17 15.06
N ALA A 94 -1.21 7.51 15.51
CA ALA A 94 -0.04 7.22 14.68
C ALA A 94 -0.32 6.19 13.57
N LEU A 95 -1.42 5.44 13.65
CA LEU A 95 -1.76 4.38 12.69
C LEU A 95 -2.46 4.88 11.43
N ALA A 96 -2.87 6.16 11.37
CA ALA A 96 -3.66 6.75 10.27
C ALA A 96 -2.84 6.99 8.99
N HIS A 97 -2.13 5.97 8.52
CA HIS A 97 -1.39 5.99 7.27
C HIS A 97 -2.34 5.76 6.08
N ALA A 98 -1.91 6.20 4.90
CA ALA A 98 -2.74 6.14 3.69
C ALA A 98 -3.24 4.72 3.38
N GLU A 99 -2.43 3.69 3.62
CA GLU A 99 -2.77 2.29 3.40
C GLU A 99 -3.91 1.82 4.30
N PHE A 100 -3.86 2.17 5.60
CA PHE A 100 -4.93 1.86 6.55
C PHE A 100 -6.23 2.57 6.16
N MET A 101 -6.15 3.88 5.91
CA MET A 101 -7.32 4.68 5.52
C MET A 101 -7.97 4.14 4.24
N CYS A 102 -7.16 3.71 3.27
CA CYS A 102 -7.62 3.18 2.00
C CYS A 102 -8.34 1.83 2.16
N VAL A 103 -7.77 0.92 2.96
CA VAL A 103 -8.40 -0.39 3.24
C VAL A 103 -9.66 -0.22 4.09
N GLU A 104 -9.66 0.69 5.05
CA GLU A 104 -10.85 0.99 5.85
C GLU A 104 -12.00 1.53 4.98
N ASP A 105 -11.70 2.44 4.06
CA ASP A 105 -12.67 2.99 3.10
C ASP A 105 -13.22 1.91 2.16
N LEU A 106 -12.37 0.98 1.70
CA LEU A 106 -12.80 -0.19 0.93
C LEU A 106 -13.76 -1.06 1.74
N LEU A 107 -13.40 -1.41 2.97
CA LEU A 107 -14.22 -2.26 3.83
C LEU A 107 -15.57 -1.62 4.14
N ARG A 108 -15.59 -0.32 4.42
CA ARG A 108 -16.83 0.45 4.60
C ARG A 108 -17.70 0.37 3.35
N SER A 109 -17.10 0.57 2.18
CA SER A 109 -17.80 0.50 0.88
C SER A 109 -18.37 -0.89 0.58
N LEU A 110 -17.66 -1.96 0.94
CA LEU A 110 -18.14 -3.33 0.76
C LEU A 110 -19.32 -3.66 1.68
N ARG A 111 -19.24 -3.27 2.96
CA ARG A 111 -20.35 -3.47 3.93
C ARG A 111 -21.65 -2.79 3.49
N HIS A 112 -21.56 -1.62 2.85
CA HIS A 112 -22.73 -0.93 2.33
C HIS A 112 -23.37 -1.63 1.11
N ARG A 113 -22.66 -2.53 0.41
CA ARG A 113 -23.20 -3.28 -0.74
C ARG A 113 -23.96 -4.55 -0.32
N ASP A 114 -23.54 -5.20 0.77
CA ASP A 114 -24.08 -6.49 1.24
C ASP A 114 -25.35 -6.38 2.13
N GLY A 115 -26.02 -5.23 2.12
CA GLY A 115 -26.99 -4.79 3.13
C GLY A 115 -27.96 -5.85 3.69
N SER A 116 -27.77 -6.17 4.97
CA SER A 116 -28.83 -6.55 5.92
C SER A 116 -28.67 -5.74 7.23
N VAL A 117 -29.38 -4.59 7.30
CA VAL A 117 -30.06 -3.86 8.44
C VAL A 117 -29.27 -3.66 9.78
N GLU A 118 -29.27 -2.57 10.56
CA GLU A 118 -30.27 -1.56 10.96
C GLU A 118 -29.64 -0.19 11.30
N LYS A 119 -30.45 0.87 11.15
CA LYS A 119 -30.25 2.15 11.83
C LYS A 119 -30.57 1.94 13.32
N ASP A 120 -29.64 1.37 14.07
CA ASP A 120 -29.72 1.42 15.51
C ASP A 120 -28.75 2.46 16.04
N SER A 121 -29.37 3.42 16.73
CA SER A 121 -28.73 4.37 17.62
C SER A 121 -27.76 3.64 18.54
N ILE A 122 -26.63 4.30 18.86
CA ILE A 122 -25.80 4.15 20.07
C ILE A 122 -24.32 3.69 19.83
N ASN A 123 -23.41 4.53 20.32
CA ASN A 123 -22.02 4.32 20.78
C ASN A 123 -20.85 4.05 19.79
N GLU A 124 -19.99 5.05 19.71
CA GLU A 124 -18.62 5.16 19.17
C GLU A 124 -17.58 4.17 19.77
N THR A 125 -17.91 2.90 20.05
CA THR A 125 -16.94 1.99 20.70
C THR A 125 -16.76 0.59 20.11
N GLU A 126 -17.44 0.16 19.05
CA GLU A 126 -17.15 -1.15 18.46
C GLU A 126 -17.00 -1.13 16.94
N PHE A 127 -15.73 -1.20 16.51
CA PHE A 127 -15.30 -1.49 15.14
C PHE A 127 -15.53 -2.99 14.86
N SER A 128 -16.72 -3.35 14.38
CA SER A 128 -17.05 -4.73 14.05
C SER A 128 -16.38 -5.18 12.74
N PHE A 129 -15.40 -6.08 12.87
CA PHE A 129 -14.86 -6.92 11.80
C PHE A 129 -15.99 -7.78 11.19
N GLY A 130 -16.12 -7.78 9.87
CA GLY A 130 -17.18 -8.51 9.16
C GLY A 130 -16.92 -10.02 9.07
N ASN A 131 -17.95 -10.80 9.42
CA ASN A 131 -18.39 -12.13 8.95
C ASN A 131 -17.45 -13.04 8.14
N SER A 132 -16.22 -13.21 8.57
CA SER A 132 -15.55 -14.52 8.49
C SER A 132 -15.47 -15.02 9.91
N GLU A 133 -15.76 -16.28 10.17
CA GLU A 133 -15.61 -16.94 11.48
C GLU A 133 -14.20 -16.76 12.10
N ASN A 134 -13.25 -16.19 11.35
CA ASN A 134 -11.88 -15.84 11.77
C ASN A 134 -11.51 -14.34 11.71
N GLY A 135 -12.43 -13.41 11.39
CA GLY A 135 -12.16 -11.96 11.46
C GLY A 135 -11.03 -11.42 10.56
N VAL A 136 -10.63 -12.14 9.51
CA VAL A 136 -9.59 -11.66 8.57
C VAL A 136 -10.24 -11.09 7.31
N THR A 137 -9.87 -9.87 6.94
CA THR A 137 -10.27 -9.29 5.65
C THR A 137 -9.39 -9.89 4.56
N ASP A 138 -9.99 -10.61 3.62
CA ASP A 138 -9.27 -11.16 2.46
C ASP A 138 -9.14 -10.11 1.35
N LEU A 139 -7.91 -9.61 1.14
CA LEU A 139 -7.55 -8.67 0.07
C LEU A 139 -6.82 -9.34 -1.10
N SER A 140 -6.86 -10.67 -1.22
CA SER A 140 -6.21 -11.43 -2.30
C SER A 140 -6.67 -11.07 -3.71
N ASN A 141 -7.81 -10.41 -3.83
CA ASN A 141 -8.35 -9.93 -5.10
C ASN A 141 -8.16 -8.42 -5.30
N TYR A 142 -7.22 -7.78 -4.60
CA TYR A 142 -6.98 -6.34 -4.67
C TYR A 142 -5.52 -5.96 -4.91
N VAL A 143 -5.34 -4.80 -5.54
CA VAL A 143 -4.06 -4.18 -5.86
C VAL A 143 -4.02 -2.79 -5.26
N LEU A 144 -2.95 -2.49 -4.51
CA LEU A 144 -2.73 -1.17 -3.90
C LEU A 144 -1.72 -0.36 -4.72
N TYR A 145 -2.05 0.90 -4.97
CA TYR A 145 -1.15 1.92 -5.47
C TYR A 145 -0.87 2.92 -4.36
N VAL A 146 0.39 3.16 -4.02
CA VAL A 146 0.76 4.11 -2.95
C VAL A 146 1.92 5.01 -3.40
N THR A 147 1.93 6.29 -3.04
CA THR A 147 2.96 7.21 -3.52
C THR A 147 4.34 6.94 -2.94
N VAL A 148 4.40 6.43 -1.71
CA VAL A 148 5.63 6.11 -0.98
C VAL A 148 5.59 4.63 -0.59
N GLU A 149 6.73 3.95 -0.64
CA GLU A 149 6.84 2.56 -0.20
C GLU A 149 6.22 2.36 1.21
N PRO A 150 5.38 1.32 1.38
CA PRO A 150 4.75 1.05 2.67
C PRO A 150 5.77 0.94 3.79
N CYS A 151 5.44 1.54 4.93
CA CYS A 151 6.28 1.35 6.11
C CYS A 151 6.18 -0.10 6.64
N ILE A 152 7.11 -0.54 7.48
CA ILE A 152 7.13 -1.88 8.11
C ILE A 152 5.75 -2.28 8.66
N MET A 153 5.09 -1.35 9.36
CA MET A 153 3.74 -1.58 9.93
C MET A 153 2.69 -1.82 8.84
N CYS A 154 2.65 -0.97 7.82
CA CYS A 154 1.70 -1.10 6.72
C CYS A 154 1.99 -2.35 5.88
N ALA A 155 3.26 -2.67 5.63
CA ALA A 155 3.66 -3.87 4.91
C ALA A 155 3.20 -5.15 5.64
N ALA A 156 3.36 -5.22 6.96
CA ALA A 156 2.86 -6.32 7.77
C ALA A 156 1.32 -6.41 7.71
N PHE A 157 0.62 -5.28 7.83
CA PHE A 157 -0.84 -5.21 7.73
C PHE A 157 -1.35 -5.72 6.38
N LEU A 158 -0.72 -5.30 5.28
CA LEU A 158 -1.10 -5.73 3.93
C LEU A 158 -0.86 -7.23 3.71
N ARG A 159 0.24 -7.76 4.24
CA ARG A 159 0.51 -9.21 4.21
C ARG A 159 -0.52 -10.00 5.03
N TYR A 160 -0.85 -9.53 6.23
CA TYR A 160 -1.80 -10.20 7.11
C TYR A 160 -3.20 -10.31 6.48
N ASN A 161 -3.59 -9.32 5.69
CA ASN A 161 -4.85 -9.30 4.95
C ASN A 161 -4.71 -9.86 3.52
N LEU A 162 -3.63 -10.59 3.21
CA LEU A 162 -3.39 -11.26 1.93
C LEU A 162 -3.50 -10.38 0.68
N LEU A 163 -3.12 -9.11 0.74
CA LEU A 163 -3.15 -8.24 -0.44
C LEU A 163 -2.35 -8.87 -1.59
N ALA A 164 -2.87 -8.90 -2.83
CA ALA A 164 -2.14 -9.55 -3.93
C ALA A 164 -0.90 -8.79 -4.40
N LYS A 165 -1.01 -7.47 -4.56
CA LYS A 165 0.06 -6.68 -5.17
C LYS A 165 0.09 -5.22 -4.70
N VAL A 166 1.29 -4.68 -4.53
CA VAL A 166 1.56 -3.27 -4.23
C VAL A 166 2.42 -2.64 -5.31
N PHE A 167 1.96 -1.53 -5.87
CA PHE A 167 2.76 -0.63 -6.68
C PHE A 167 3.05 0.64 -5.90
N PHE A 168 4.32 1.03 -5.79
CA PHE A 168 4.70 2.25 -5.09
C PHE A 168 5.53 3.22 -5.93
N GLY A 169 5.48 4.50 -5.55
CA GLY A 169 6.26 5.54 -6.20
C GLY A 169 7.70 5.54 -5.75
N CYS A 170 8.03 6.32 -4.73
CA CYS A 170 9.39 6.42 -4.20
C CYS A 170 9.64 5.48 -3.02
N ARG A 171 10.91 5.10 -2.82
CA ARG A 171 11.34 4.28 -1.68
C ARG A 171 11.22 5.01 -0.34
N ASN A 172 10.97 4.25 0.72
CA ASN A 172 10.91 4.73 2.08
C ASN A 172 12.19 4.36 2.82
N VAL A 173 13.18 5.26 2.75
CA VAL A 173 14.54 5.02 3.26
C VAL A 173 14.64 4.83 4.77
N ARG A 174 13.65 5.31 5.54
CA ARG A 174 13.69 5.24 7.01
C ARG A 174 12.90 4.07 7.58
N PHE A 175 11.77 3.75 6.97
CA PHE A 175 10.80 2.81 7.53
C PHE A 175 10.27 1.80 6.50
N GLY A 176 10.85 1.71 5.31
CA GLY A 176 10.32 0.88 4.21
C GLY A 176 10.29 -0.61 4.54
N GLY A 177 9.09 -1.19 4.46
CA GLY A 177 8.82 -2.59 4.72
C GLY A 177 8.82 -3.47 3.46
N ASN A 178 9.06 -2.88 2.28
CA ASN A 178 9.01 -3.58 0.99
C ASN A 178 10.37 -3.61 0.28
N GLY A 179 11.45 -3.71 1.05
CA GLY A 179 12.82 -3.90 0.58
C GLY A 179 13.79 -2.74 0.84
N SER A 180 13.33 -1.56 1.28
CA SER A 180 14.27 -0.48 1.65
C SER A 180 14.91 -0.68 3.01
N VAL A 181 14.16 -1.17 4.01
CA VAL A 181 14.69 -1.49 5.36
C VAL A 181 14.49 -2.97 5.66
N LEU A 182 13.25 -3.46 5.52
CA LEU A 182 12.89 -4.87 5.65
C LEU A 182 12.13 -5.32 4.39
N SER A 183 12.13 -6.62 4.10
CA SER A 183 11.34 -7.23 3.02
C SER A 183 10.19 -8.07 3.58
N LEU A 184 9.16 -7.42 4.13
CA LEU A 184 8.03 -8.13 4.73
C LEU A 184 7.05 -8.69 3.69
N GLN A 185 7.11 -8.23 2.46
CA GLN A 185 6.30 -8.74 1.34
C GLN A 185 6.78 -10.11 0.82
N GLU A 186 8.02 -10.52 1.12
CA GLU A 186 8.59 -11.77 0.61
C GLU A 186 7.99 -13.00 1.31
N HIS A 187 7.81 -14.08 0.54
CA HIS A 187 7.41 -15.38 1.07
C HIS A 187 8.53 -15.94 1.95
N ASN A 188 8.19 -16.38 3.16
CA ASN A 188 9.16 -17.01 4.03
C ASN A 188 9.27 -18.50 3.62
N SER A 189 10.22 -18.84 2.76
CA SER A 189 10.53 -20.24 2.42
C SER A 189 11.19 -21.01 3.58
N ASP A 190 11.61 -20.30 4.63
CA ASP A 190 12.66 -20.80 5.52
C ASP A 190 12.15 -21.51 6.79
N SER A 191 10.91 -22.03 6.76
CA SER A 191 10.44 -22.98 7.80
C SER A 191 10.71 -24.46 7.46
N ALA A 192 11.55 -24.74 6.45
CA ALA A 192 11.98 -26.09 6.12
C ALA A 192 13.47 -26.16 5.74
N ASP A 193 14.37 -25.61 6.57
CA ASP A 193 15.76 -26.07 6.55
C ASP A 193 16.40 -26.02 7.95
N CYS A 194 15.91 -26.91 8.82
CA CYS A 194 16.73 -27.42 9.92
C CYS A 194 17.74 -28.40 9.31
N LYS A 195 18.72 -27.88 8.57
CA LYS A 195 19.92 -28.61 8.14
C LYS A 195 21.15 -27.88 8.63
N GLY A 196 21.73 -28.44 9.68
CA GLY A 196 23.18 -28.45 9.86
C GLY A 196 23.72 -27.65 11.04
N LYS A 197 23.79 -28.28 12.22
CA LYS A 197 25.03 -28.95 12.64
C LYS A 197 24.73 -29.93 13.76
N ALA A 198 24.67 -31.21 13.39
CA ALA A 198 24.92 -32.29 14.32
C ALA A 198 26.35 -32.12 14.84
N ASN A 199 26.50 -31.84 16.13
CA ASN A 199 27.65 -32.21 16.93
C ASN A 199 27.27 -32.10 18.41
N GLY A 200 27.10 -33.27 19.04
CA GLY A 200 27.38 -33.44 20.46
C GLY A 200 26.21 -33.34 21.44
N VAL A 201 25.85 -34.52 21.94
CA VAL A 201 25.28 -34.82 23.27
C VAL A 201 23.75 -34.72 23.41
N ASN A 202 23.19 -35.86 23.76
CA ASN A 202 21.80 -36.09 24.15
C ASN A 202 21.47 -35.29 25.41
N ASP A 203 20.25 -34.74 25.48
CA ASP A 203 19.37 -34.96 26.63
C ASP A 203 17.93 -34.67 26.16
N GLY A 204 17.03 -35.58 26.52
CA GLY A 204 15.66 -35.59 26.04
C GLY A 204 14.86 -34.42 26.60
N GLU A 205 14.18 -33.71 25.71
CA GLU A 205 13.06 -32.87 26.08
C GLU A 205 11.82 -33.21 25.24
N ASP A 206 10.80 -33.54 26.01
CA ASP A 206 9.43 -33.93 25.73
C ASP A 206 8.80 -33.14 24.56
N CYS A 207 8.35 -33.86 23.53
CA CYS A 207 7.65 -33.26 22.40
C CYS A 207 6.20 -32.97 22.80
N GLY A 208 5.99 -31.85 23.50
CA GLY A 208 4.67 -31.37 23.86
C GLY A 208 3.78 -31.15 22.63
N ASP A 209 2.56 -31.68 22.72
CA ASP A 209 1.46 -31.53 21.77
C ASP A 209 1.30 -30.07 21.30
N ARG A 210 1.68 -29.79 20.05
CA ARG A 210 1.48 -28.47 19.43
C ARG A 210 0.06 -28.39 18.87
N ASN A 211 -0.78 -27.66 19.60
CA ASN A 211 -2.19 -27.37 19.31
C ASN A 211 -2.47 -27.06 17.83
N MET A 212 -3.53 -27.68 17.29
CA MET A 212 -4.04 -27.56 15.91
C MET A 212 -4.21 -26.11 15.42
N THR A 213 -4.48 -25.17 16.32
CA THR A 213 -4.58 -23.72 16.06
C THR A 213 -3.28 -23.10 15.53
N GLN A 214 -2.12 -23.68 15.86
CA GLN A 214 -0.81 -23.17 15.43
C GLN A 214 -0.50 -23.52 13.97
N ARG A 215 -1.12 -24.57 13.41
CA ARG A 215 -0.95 -24.97 12.01
C ARG A 215 -1.68 -24.02 11.05
N MET A 216 -2.88 -23.56 11.40
CA MET A 216 -3.66 -22.66 10.55
C MET A 216 -3.06 -21.25 10.47
N ASN A 217 -2.45 -20.75 11.55
CA ASN A 217 -1.70 -19.48 11.54
C ASN A 217 -0.39 -19.56 10.73
N SER A 218 0.19 -20.74 10.56
CA SER A 218 1.42 -20.91 9.77
C SER A 218 1.18 -20.75 8.26
N THR A 219 0.00 -21.13 7.76
CA THR A 219 -0.31 -21.08 6.31
C THR A 219 -0.57 -19.65 5.82
N PHE A 220 -1.18 -18.80 6.65
CA PHE A 220 -1.39 -17.38 6.30
C PHE A 220 -0.08 -16.58 6.40
N GLN A 221 0.83 -16.96 7.31
CA GLN A 221 2.14 -16.31 7.45
C GLN A 221 3.10 -16.65 6.29
N THR A 222 2.89 -17.71 5.53
CA THR A 222 3.80 -18.10 4.44
C THR A 222 3.49 -17.42 3.10
N MET A 223 2.32 -16.79 2.95
CA MET A 223 1.97 -16.06 1.74
C MET A 223 2.43 -14.59 1.83
N GLY A 224 3.39 -14.23 0.97
CA GLY A 224 3.79 -12.86 0.70
C GLY A 224 2.94 -12.22 -0.41
N TYR A 225 3.36 -11.06 -0.88
CA TYR A 225 2.72 -10.34 -1.98
C TYR A 225 3.73 -9.68 -2.91
N SER A 226 3.35 -9.46 -4.17
CA SER A 226 4.22 -8.81 -5.14
C SER A 226 4.34 -7.31 -4.84
N SER A 227 5.56 -6.77 -4.80
CA SER A 227 5.77 -5.33 -4.64
C SER A 227 6.75 -4.76 -5.66
N GLU A 228 6.32 -3.71 -6.36
CA GLU A 228 7.11 -3.04 -7.40
C GLU A 228 7.12 -1.52 -7.18
N GLY A 229 8.32 -0.93 -7.24
CA GLY A 229 8.55 0.49 -7.00
C GLY A 229 9.01 1.25 -8.24
N GLY A 230 8.97 2.59 -8.17
CA GLY A 230 9.49 3.49 -9.20
C GLY A 230 8.42 4.23 -10.01
N TYR A 231 7.14 4.00 -9.75
CA TYR A 231 6.05 4.58 -10.53
C TYR A 231 5.80 6.03 -10.12
N ARG A 232 6.15 6.99 -10.98
CA ARG A 232 6.06 8.42 -10.67
C ARG A 232 6.83 8.80 -9.40
N ALA A 233 7.98 8.14 -9.18
CA ALA A 233 8.78 8.32 -7.97
C ALA A 233 9.22 9.79 -7.79
N GLN A 234 9.57 10.47 -8.88
CA GLN A 234 10.00 11.86 -8.87
C GLN A 234 8.91 12.80 -8.32
N GLU A 235 7.67 12.66 -8.81
CA GLU A 235 6.52 13.43 -8.34
C GLU A 235 6.23 13.18 -6.84
N ALA A 236 6.35 11.92 -6.38
CA ALA A 236 6.19 11.58 -4.98
C ALA A 236 7.30 12.18 -4.10
N ILE A 237 8.56 12.16 -4.56
CA ILE A 237 9.71 12.77 -3.87
C ILE A 237 9.52 14.29 -3.76
N GLU A 238 9.07 14.94 -4.83
CA GLU A 238 8.83 16.38 -4.83
C GLU A 238 7.77 16.80 -3.80
N LEU A 239 6.70 16.01 -3.65
CA LEU A 239 5.69 16.26 -2.61
C LEU A 239 6.30 16.13 -1.21
N LEU A 240 7.09 15.09 -0.95
CA LEU A 240 7.79 14.92 0.32
C LEU A 240 8.77 16.07 0.59
N GLN A 241 9.55 16.48 -0.39
CA GLN A 241 10.46 17.62 -0.28
C GLN A 241 9.69 18.91 0.06
N LYS A 242 8.57 19.18 -0.62
CA LYS A 242 7.70 20.32 -0.31
C LYS A 242 7.19 20.27 1.14
N PHE A 243 6.82 19.08 1.64
CA PHE A 243 6.41 18.91 3.03
C PHE A 243 7.53 19.21 4.03
N TYR A 244 8.74 18.66 3.81
CA TYR A 244 9.87 18.85 4.75
C TYR A 244 10.53 20.24 4.67
N LEU A 245 10.38 20.95 3.54
CA LEU A 245 10.83 22.34 3.40
C LEU A 245 9.90 23.32 4.14
N ARG A 246 8.64 22.95 4.33
CA ARG A 246 7.71 23.71 5.18
C ARG A 246 8.11 23.51 6.65
N GLU A 247 7.99 24.57 7.45
CA GLU A 247 8.09 24.41 8.90
C GLU A 247 6.85 23.64 9.38
N ASN A 248 7.05 22.56 10.13
CA ASN A 248 5.95 21.81 10.72
C ASN A 248 5.29 22.67 11.83
N PRO A 249 4.08 23.21 11.62
CA PRO A 249 3.42 24.05 12.62
C PRO A 249 3.03 23.25 13.87
N ASN A 250 2.88 21.93 13.74
CA ASN A 250 2.51 21.03 14.84
C ASN A 250 3.72 20.59 15.67
N ALA A 251 4.95 20.91 15.24
CA ALA A 251 6.14 20.62 16.06
C ALA A 251 6.14 21.50 17.33
N PRO A 252 6.47 20.93 18.52
CA PRO A 252 6.60 21.72 19.74
C PRO A 252 7.66 22.81 19.55
N GLY A 253 7.44 24.00 20.12
CA GLY A 253 8.23 25.20 19.84
C GLY A 253 9.75 25.03 19.99
N ILE A 254 10.19 24.15 20.90
CA ILE A 254 11.60 23.81 21.15
C ILE A 254 12.25 23.12 19.93
N LYS A 255 11.47 22.39 19.13
CA LYS A 255 11.93 21.62 17.96
C LYS A 255 11.62 22.29 16.63
N ARG A 256 10.91 23.43 16.62
CA ARG A 256 10.70 24.20 15.39
C ARG A 256 12.03 24.81 14.97
N LYS A 257 12.51 24.49 13.76
CA LYS A 257 13.65 25.20 13.17
C LYS A 257 13.27 26.67 13.04
N ARG A 258 13.92 27.54 13.80
CA ARG A 258 13.83 28.99 13.59
C ARG A 258 14.56 29.31 12.28
N LYS A 259 13.88 29.89 11.30
CA LYS A 259 14.59 30.67 10.27
C LYS A 259 15.36 31.78 10.99
N SER A 260 16.68 31.78 10.89
CA SER A 260 17.46 32.99 11.17
C SER A 260 16.94 34.04 10.20
N SER A 261 16.26 35.07 10.71
CA SER A 261 15.97 36.26 9.91
C SER A 261 17.28 36.71 9.29
N ALA A 262 17.25 36.87 7.97
CA ALA A 262 18.39 37.18 7.13
C ALA A 262 19.25 38.32 7.70
N LEU A 263 20.54 38.24 7.40
CA LEU A 263 21.48 39.36 7.47
C LEU A 263 20.78 40.69 7.20
N SER A 264 20.87 41.59 8.17
CA SER A 264 20.68 43.02 7.95
C SER A 264 21.65 43.46 6.85
N LEU A 265 21.10 43.88 5.71
CA LEU A 265 21.78 44.78 4.78
C LEU A 265 22.14 46.08 5.49
#